data_AF-A0A349E1Y5-F1
#
_entry.id   AF-A0A349E1Y5-F1
#
_cell.length_a   1.000
_cell.length_b   1.000
_cell.length_c   1.000
_cell.angle_alpha   90.00
_cell.angle_beta   90.00
_cell.angle_gamma   90.00
#
_symmetry.space_group_name_H-M   'P 1'
#
loop_
_entity.id
_entity.type
_entity.pdbx_description
1 polymer ?
#
loop_
_entity_poly.entity_id
_entity_poly.type
_entity_poly.pdbx_seq_one_letter_code
_entity_poly.pdbx_strand_id
1 'polypeptide(L)' 'MLKYTKFILKKMSFDRVLFEKELRKAIGLLSAIEVLELRVWCEAQFGEDFQGIIALTFADQHYQCETELTE' A
#
# COMPACT_ATOMS: atom_id res chain seq x y z
N MET A 1 -9.08 -5.24 6.08
CA MET A 1 -7.75 -4.98 6.71
C MET A 1 -7.25 -3.54 6.53
N LEU A 2 -7.87 -2.76 5.62
CA LEU A 2 -7.41 -1.41 5.24
C LEU A 2 -7.15 -0.41 6.38
N LYS A 3 -7.99 -0.38 7.43
CA LYS A 3 -7.83 0.56 8.55
C LYS A 3 -6.51 0.35 9.29
N TYR A 4 -6.12 -0.90 9.51
CA TYR A 4 -4.87 -1.25 10.18
C TYR A 4 -3.67 -0.89 9.31
N THR A 5 -3.73 -1.21 8.02
CA THR A 5 -2.74 -0.80 7.02
C THR A 5 -2.49 0.71 7.03
N LYS A 6 -3.56 1.52 6.99
CA LYS A 6 -3.46 3.00 7.05
C LYS A 6 -2.76 3.48 8.32
N PHE A 7 -2.99 2.81 9.46
CA PHE A 7 -2.30 3.12 10.71
C PHE A 7 -0.80 2.80 10.62
N ILE A 8 -0.43 1.63 10.10
CA ILE A 8 0.98 1.23 9.93
C ILE A 8 1.70 2.18 8.98
N LEU A 9 1.12 2.51 7.83
CA LEU A 9 1.72 3.45 6.88
C LEU A 9 1.98 4.83 7.50
N LYS A 10 1.04 5.34 8.30
CA LYS A 10 1.23 6.57 9.09
C LYS A 10 2.36 6.46 10.12
N LYS A 11 2.56 5.29 10.71
CA LYS A 11 3.64 5.07 11.68
C LYS A 11 4.99 4.90 11.01
N MET A 12 5.04 4.47 9.75
CA MET A 12 6.27 4.20 9.02
C MET A 12 6.66 5.30 8.03
N SER A 13 5.84 6.34 7.86
CA SER A 13 6.10 7.46 6.95
C SER A 13 7.22 8.40 7.42
N PHE A 14 7.95 8.08 8.49
CA PHE A 14 9.18 8.81 8.86
C PHE A 14 10.40 8.32 8.07
N ASP A 15 10.33 7.15 7.43
CA ASP A 15 11.42 6.58 6.64
C ASP A 15 10.88 6.11 5.27
N ARG A 16 11.51 6.59 4.20
CA ARG A 16 11.09 6.31 2.82
C ARG A 16 11.15 4.83 2.47
N VAL A 17 12.19 4.13 2.91
CA VAL A 17 12.39 2.71 2.62
C VAL A 17 11.39 1.87 3.39
N LEU A 18 11.11 2.24 4.65
CA LEU A 18 10.15 1.54 5.49
C LEU A 18 8.72 1.75 5.01
N PHE A 19 8.37 2.98 4.63
CA PHE A 19 7.09 3.30 4.00
C PHE A 19 6.85 2.47 2.74
N GLU A 20 7.84 2.42 1.82
CA GLU A 20 7.73 1.60 0.60
C GLU A 20 7.51 0.11 0.92
N LYS A 21 8.29 -0.44 1.86
CA LYS A 21 8.17 -1.86 2.27
C LYS A 21 6.78 -2.17 2.80
N GLU A 22 6.24 -1.34 3.68
CA GLU A 22 4.90 -1.56 4.23
C GLU A 22 3.81 -1.29 3.20
N LEU A 23 4.00 -0.36 2.26
CA LEU A 23 3.07 -0.13 1.16
C LEU A 23 3.00 -1.33 0.20
N ARG A 24 4.13 -1.95 -0.13
CA ARG A 24 4.17 -3.17 -0.95
C ARG A 24 3.44 -4.33 -0.25
N LYS A 25 3.70 -4.54 1.05
CA LYS A 25 2.98 -5.55 1.85
C LYS A 25 1.48 -5.30 1.90
N ALA A 26 1.11 -4.04 2.12
CA ALA A 26 -0.28 -3.63 2.16
C ALA A 26 -1.04 -4.02 0.90
N ILE A 27 -0.43 -3.84 -0.26
CA ILE A 27 -1.10 -4.14 -1.51
C ILE A 27 -1.27 -5.65 -1.73
N GLY A 28 -0.29 -6.47 -1.34
CA GLY A 28 -0.43 -7.93 -1.39
C GLY A 28 -1.42 -8.51 -0.36
N LEU A 29 -1.70 -7.78 0.73
CA LEU A 29 -2.60 -8.23 1.80
C LEU A 29 -4.06 -7.85 1.57
N LEU A 30 -4.33 -6.80 0.81
CA LEU A 30 -5.66 -6.20 0.69
C LEU A 30 -6.40 -6.72 -0.54
N SER A 31 -7.73 -6.75 -0.44
CA SER A 31 -8.59 -7.02 -1.60
C SER A 31 -8.44 -5.93 -2.67
N ALA A 32 -8.75 -6.24 -3.93
CA ALA A 32 -8.64 -5.28 -5.03
C ALA A 32 -9.38 -3.95 -4.77
N ILE A 33 -10.55 -4.01 -4.13
CA ILE A 33 -11.33 -2.83 -3.75
C ILE A 33 -10.58 -2.01 -2.69
N GLU A 34 -10.07 -2.68 -1.64
CA GLU A 34 -9.29 -2.02 -0.60
C GLU A 34 -7.96 -1.43 -1.13
N VAL A 35 -7.34 -2.05 -2.13
CA VAL A 35 -6.14 -1.54 -2.80
C VAL A 35 -6.44 -0.24 -3.55
N LEU A 36 -7.57 -0.17 -4.26
CA LEU A 36 -8.02 1.07 -4.91
C LEU A 36 -8.26 2.18 -3.88
N GLU A 37 -8.95 1.87 -2.78
CA GLU A 37 -9.16 2.80 -1.68
C GLU A 37 -7.84 3.22 -1.00
N LEU A 38 -6.89 2.30 -0.88
CA LEU A 38 -5.58 2.57 -0.33
C LEU A 38 -4.81 3.54 -1.21
N ARG A 39 -4.84 3.36 -2.54
CA ARG A 39 -4.16 4.24 -3.48
C ARG A 39 -4.63 5.68 -3.37
N VAL A 40 -5.93 5.91 -3.46
CA VAL A 40 -6.54 7.26 -3.34
C VAL A 40 -6.13 7.91 -2.02
N TRP A 41 -6.16 7.13 -0.94
CA TRP A 41 -5.78 7.63 0.38
C TRP A 41 -4.28 7.94 0.49
N CYS A 42 -3.40 7.12 -0.07
CA CYS A 42 -1.95 7.35 -0.09
C CYS A 42 -1.61 8.62 -0.86
N GLU A 43 -2.19 8.82 -2.04
CA GLU A 43 -2.02 10.03 -2.83
C GLU A 43 -2.47 11.27 -2.05
N ALA A 44 -3.61 11.20 -1.36
CA ALA A 44 -4.14 12.32 -0.56
C ALA A 44 -3.37 12.61 0.75
N GLN A 45 -2.74 11.61 1.37
CA GLN A 45 -2.04 11.79 2.67
C GLN A 45 -0.54 12.00 2.53
N PHE A 46 0.07 11.43 1.49
CA PHE A 46 1.52 11.34 1.34
C PHE A 46 1.99 11.82 -0.04
N GLY A 47 1.09 12.37 -0.86
CA GLY A 47 1.41 12.82 -2.21
C GLY A 47 2.49 13.90 -2.29
N GLU A 48 2.64 14.75 -1.28
CA GLU A 48 3.68 15.80 -1.29
C GLU A 48 5.09 15.21 -1.13
N ASP A 49 5.26 14.25 -0.21
CA ASP A 49 6.57 13.72 0.14
C ASP A 49 6.91 12.41 -0.59
N PHE A 50 5.91 11.57 -0.92
CA PHE A 50 6.09 10.18 -1.36
C PHE A 50 5.50 9.88 -2.75
N GLN A 51 5.16 10.91 -3.55
CA GLN A 51 4.55 10.73 -4.88
C GLN A 51 5.25 9.66 -5.73
N GLY A 52 6.58 9.71 -5.81
CA GLY A 52 7.37 8.77 -6.61
C GLY A 52 7.26 7.33 -6.14
N ILE A 53 7.32 7.11 -4.81
CA ILE A 53 7.18 5.78 -4.22
C ILE A 53 5.77 5.23 -4.45
N ILE A 54 4.74 6.07 -4.25
CA ILE A 54 3.34 5.69 -4.46
C ILE A 54 3.13 5.29 -5.93
N ALA A 55 3.52 6.15 -6.88
CA ALA A 55 3.35 5.90 -8.30
C ALA A 55 4.08 4.62 -8.74
N LEU A 56 5.33 4.43 -8.32
CA LEU A 56 6.11 3.23 -8.64
C LEU A 56 5.46 1.96 -8.06
N THR A 57 5.07 2.01 -6.78
CA THR A 57 4.56 0.83 -6.07
C THR A 57 3.23 0.34 -6.62
N PHE A 58 2.35 1.26 -7.03
CA PHE A 58 1.08 0.92 -7.68
C PHE A 58 1.21 0.62 -9.18
N ALA A 59 2.29 1.03 -9.85
CA ALA A 59 2.58 0.68 -11.24
C ALA A 59 3.19 -0.73 -11.39
N ASP A 60 3.96 -1.17 -10.39
CA ASP A 60 4.62 -2.49 -10.32
C ASP A 60 3.64 -3.65 -10.00
N GLN A 61 2.34 -3.38 -10.03
CA GLN A 61 1.28 -4.32 -9.67
C GLN A 61 1.06 -5.38 -10.77
N HIS A 62 1.98 -6.34 -10.86
CA HIS A 62 1.83 -7.61 -11.57
C HIS A 62 2.09 -8.84 -10.70
N TYR A 63 2.25 -8.69 -9.39
CA TYR A 63 2.73 -9.77 -8.53
C TYR A 63 1.78 -10.04 -7.36
N GLN A 64 1.20 -11.24 -7.39
CA GLN A 64 0.55 -12.01 -6.32
C GLN A 64 -0.97 -11.88 -6.11
N CYS A 65 -1.73 -12.52 -7.02
CA CYS A 65 -2.92 -13.29 -6.66
C CYS A 65 -2.49 -14.70 -6.25
N GLU A 66 -1.97 -14.92 -5.05
CA GLU A 66 -1.94 -16.25 -4.43
C GLU A 66 -2.23 -16.12 -2.94
N THR A 67 -3.00 -17.08 -2.41
CA THR A 67 -3.60 -17.20 -1.06
C THR A 67 -4.76 -16.23 -0.81
N GLU A 68 -6.03 -16.64 -0.78
CA GLU A 68 -6.63 -17.78 -0.05
C GLU A 68 -7.70 -18.52 -0.88
N LEU A 69 -7.30 -19.66 -1.46
CA LEU A 69 -8.17 -20.81 -1.69
C LEU A 69 -7.69 -21.87 -0.68
N THR A 70 -8.27 -21.85 0.52
CA THR A 70 -8.20 -22.96 1.47
C THR A 70 -9.59 -23.12 2.07
N GLU A 71 -10.30 -24.08 1.47
CA GLU A 71 -11.42 -24.93 1.94
C GLU A 71 -12.55 -24.31 2.78
#